data_AF-A0A6B9CIY1-F1
#
_entry.id   AF-A0A6B9CIY1-F1
#
_cell.length_a   1.000
_cell.length_b   1.000
_cell.length_c   1.000
_cell.angle_alpha   90.00
_cell.angle_beta   90.00
_cell.angle_gamma   90.00
#
_symmetry.space_group_name_H-M   'P 1'
#
loop_
_entity.id
_entity.type
_entity.pdbx_description
1 polymer ?
#
loop_
_entity_poly.entity_id
_entity_poly.type
_entity_poly.pdbx_seq_one_letter_code
_entity_poly.pdbx_strand_id
1 'polypeptide(L)'
;YVAAPIYVWKVNQHKSNGSDYERNLLLDSRYWFDPSPTPIFEVTYTYQAIALYSGGTSAVGLEGSLMAIIMHIVGQFRLISVRLKFIGSALLDETMAIKKFDPGAEIQDCVKHHERMLRIADEMNSLFGPIILGQLMLASVEICLNGY
;
A
#
# COMPACT_ATOMS: atom_id res chain seq x y z
N TYR A 1 -3.13 -30.42 -30.15
CA TYR A 1 -3.02 -30.37 -28.67
C TYR A 1 -2.73 -31.74 -28.00
N VAL A 2 -2.02 -32.68 -28.66
CA VAL A 2 -1.75 -34.03 -28.08
C VAL A 2 -0.24 -34.34 -27.92
N ALA A 3 0.67 -33.43 -28.30
CA ALA A 3 2.11 -33.64 -28.14
C ALA A 3 2.66 -33.25 -26.76
N ALA A 4 1.99 -32.35 -26.04
CA ALA A 4 2.43 -31.85 -24.73
C ALA A 4 2.58 -32.93 -23.63
N PRO A 5 1.71 -33.97 -23.52
CA PRO A 5 1.81 -34.95 -22.44
C PRO A 5 3.09 -35.81 -22.53
N ILE A 6 3.54 -36.14 -23.74
CA ILE A 6 4.67 -37.05 -23.95
C ILE A 6 5.99 -36.36 -23.59
N TYR A 7 6.12 -35.07 -23.89
CA TYR A 7 7.32 -34.29 -23.51
C TYR A 7 7.41 -34.10 -22.00
N VAL A 8 6.30 -33.80 -21.32
CA VAL A 8 6.24 -33.67 -19.86
C VAL A 8 6.62 -35.00 -19.18
N TRP A 9 6.14 -36.13 -19.72
CA TRP A 9 6.45 -37.44 -19.15
C TRP A 9 7.91 -37.85 -19.37
N LYS A 10 8.50 -37.55 -20.54
CA LYS A 10 9.92 -37.82 -20.82
C LYS A 10 10.88 -36.98 -19.97
N VAL A 11 10.54 -35.72 -19.72
CA VAL A 11 11.29 -34.84 -18.80
C VAL A 11 11.25 -35.40 -17.38
N ASN A 12 10.09 -35.87 -16.92
CA ASN A 12 9.97 -36.49 -15.60
C ASN A 12 10.74 -37.80 -15.46
N GLN A 13 10.79 -38.63 -16.51
CA GLN A 13 11.59 -39.85 -16.47
C GLN A 13 13.10 -39.59 -16.44
N HIS A 14 13.56 -38.52 -17.10
CA HIS A 14 14.99 -38.16 -17.09
C HIS A 14 15.43 -37.57 -15.75
N LYS A 15 14.53 -36.89 -15.03
CA LYS A 15 14.74 -36.41 -13.65
C LYS A 15 14.84 -37.53 -12.61
N SER A 16 14.23 -38.68 -12.85
CA SER A 16 14.21 -39.79 -11.88
C SER A 16 15.52 -40.59 -11.81
N ASN A 17 16.45 -40.41 -12.74
CA ASN A 17 17.62 -41.30 -12.89
C ASN A 17 18.97 -40.67 -12.49
N GLY A 18 18.96 -39.47 -11.88
CA GLY A 18 20.16 -38.80 -11.38
C GLY A 18 19.84 -38.13 -10.05
N SER A 19 20.63 -38.42 -9.02
CA SER A 19 20.50 -37.90 -7.67
C SER A 19 20.82 -36.40 -7.59
N ASP A 20 19.92 -35.55 -8.04
CA ASP A 20 20.05 -34.10 -7.93
C ASP A 20 18.90 -33.53 -7.10
N TYR A 21 19.25 -32.92 -5.97
CA TYR A 21 18.35 -32.15 -5.12
C TYR A 21 17.41 -31.28 -5.98
N GLU A 22 16.10 -31.47 -5.88
CA GLU A 22 15.12 -30.66 -6.61
C GLU A 22 15.25 -29.19 -6.15
N ARG A 23 15.99 -28.38 -6.92
CA ARG A 23 16.12 -26.95 -6.67
C ARG A 23 14.90 -26.23 -7.22
N ASN A 24 14.06 -25.73 -6.32
CA ASN A 24 12.86 -24.98 -6.68
C ASN A 24 13.16 -23.47 -6.77
N LEU A 25 12.59 -22.81 -7.78
CA LEU A 25 12.57 -21.35 -7.90
C LEU A 25 11.57 -20.77 -6.89
N LEU A 26 11.68 -19.46 -6.60
CA LEU A 26 10.78 -18.77 -5.65
C LEU A 26 9.35 -18.69 -6.18
N LEU A 27 9.21 -18.51 -7.50
CA LEU A 27 7.94 -18.49 -8.20
C LEU A 27 7.94 -19.54 -9.30
N ASP A 28 6.88 -20.35 -9.34
CA ASP A 28 6.61 -21.22 -10.47
C ASP A 28 6.21 -20.36 -11.66
N SER A 29 7.14 -20.21 -12.60
CA SER A 29 7.01 -19.32 -13.75
C SER A 29 7.59 -19.98 -14.99
N ARG A 30 6.91 -19.79 -16.13
CA ARG A 30 7.34 -20.36 -17.40
C ARG A 30 8.31 -19.43 -18.10
N TYR A 31 9.53 -19.92 -18.31
CA TYR A 31 10.56 -19.24 -19.06
C TYR A 31 10.65 -19.77 -20.49
N TRP A 32 11.13 -18.92 -21.41
CA TRP A 32 11.46 -19.32 -22.79
C TRP A 32 12.82 -20.04 -22.89
N PHE A 33 13.59 -20.04 -21.79
CA PHE A 33 14.85 -20.76 -21.61
C PHE A 33 14.72 -21.76 -20.44
N ASP A 34 15.62 -22.75 -20.35
CA ASP A 34 15.67 -23.68 -19.21
C ASP A 34 16.44 -23.05 -18.04
N PRO A 35 15.80 -22.79 -16.88
CA PRO A 35 16.46 -22.21 -15.71
C PRO A 35 17.14 -23.25 -14.80
N SER A 36 17.04 -24.56 -15.11
CA SER A 36 17.61 -25.64 -14.29
C SER A 36 19.14 -25.66 -14.18
N PRO A 37 19.92 -25.36 -15.25
CA PRO A 37 21.38 -25.45 -15.19
C PRO A 37 22.03 -24.27 -14.47
N THR A 38 23.09 -24.54 -13.71
CA THR A 38 23.98 -23.50 -13.16
C THR A 38 24.79 -22.87 -14.31
N PRO A 39 24.97 -21.53 -14.37
CA PRO A 39 24.63 -20.51 -13.37
C PRO A 39 23.25 -19.82 -13.58
N ILE A 40 22.48 -20.21 -14.60
CA ILE A 40 21.22 -19.56 -14.97
C ILE A 40 20.19 -19.66 -13.83
N PHE A 41 20.19 -20.77 -13.10
CA PHE A 41 19.36 -20.97 -11.90
C PHE A 41 19.55 -19.85 -10.87
N GLU A 42 20.80 -19.53 -10.50
CA GLU A 42 21.12 -18.55 -9.48
C GLU A 42 20.71 -17.13 -9.90
N VAL A 43 20.94 -16.79 -11.17
CA VAL A 43 20.53 -15.50 -11.74
C VAL A 43 19.00 -15.37 -11.74
N THR A 44 18.29 -16.42 -12.14
CA THR A 44 16.83 -16.41 -12.19
C THR A 44 16.23 -16.32 -10.78
N TYR A 45 16.80 -17.06 -9.83
CA TYR A 45 16.39 -17.04 -8.42
C TYR A 45 16.60 -15.66 -7.79
N THR A 46 17.79 -15.07 -7.96
CA THR A 46 18.11 -13.73 -7.43
C THR A 46 17.23 -12.65 -8.07
N TYR A 47 16.96 -12.75 -9.36
CA TYR A 47 16.03 -11.86 -10.04
C TYR A 47 14.60 -11.95 -9.45
N GLN A 48 14.06 -13.17 -9.27
CA GLN A 48 12.75 -13.36 -8.64
C GLN A 48 12.73 -12.81 -7.21
N ALA A 49 13.80 -12.99 -6.44
CA ALA A 49 13.91 -12.48 -5.07
C ALA A 49 13.83 -10.95 -5.03
N ILE A 50 14.57 -10.28 -5.90
CA ILE A 50 14.56 -8.81 -6.01
C ILE A 50 13.19 -8.31 -6.47
N ALA A 51 12.57 -9.00 -7.45
CA ALA A 51 11.24 -8.65 -7.94
C ALA A 51 10.18 -8.76 -6.83
N LEU A 52 10.18 -9.87 -6.07
CA LEU A 52 9.28 -10.06 -4.93
C LEU A 52 9.50 -9.01 -3.83
N TYR A 53 10.76 -8.76 -3.49
CA TYR A 53 11.11 -7.79 -2.46
C TYR A 53 10.67 -6.36 -2.84
N SER A 54 10.98 -5.95 -4.08
CA SER A 54 10.61 -4.62 -4.58
C SER A 54 9.09 -4.46 -4.71
N GLY A 55 8.40 -5.47 -5.25
CA GLY A 55 6.94 -5.49 -5.35
C GLY A 55 6.27 -5.39 -3.97
N GLY A 56 6.64 -6.26 -3.04
CA GLY A 56 6.07 -6.26 -1.68
C GLY A 56 6.34 -4.94 -0.94
N THR A 57 7.57 -4.43 -1.00
CA THR A 57 7.93 -3.16 -0.36
C THR A 57 7.17 -1.98 -0.96
N SER A 58 7.00 -1.95 -2.28
CA SER A 58 6.26 -0.87 -2.94
C SER A 58 4.78 -0.86 -2.57
N ALA A 59 4.15 -2.04 -2.49
CA ALA A 59 2.75 -2.17 -2.07
C ALA A 59 2.55 -1.69 -0.62
N VAL A 60 3.37 -2.17 0.31
CA VAL A 60 3.33 -1.75 1.72
C VAL A 60 3.64 -0.26 1.87
N GLY A 61 4.57 0.27 1.06
CA GLY A 61 4.91 1.69 1.04
C GLY A 61 3.74 2.58 0.60
N LEU A 62 3.00 2.16 -0.43
CA LEU A 62 1.79 2.86 -0.88
C LEU A 62 0.72 2.87 0.22
N GLU A 63 0.41 1.71 0.81
CA GLU A 63 -0.55 1.60 1.92
C GLU A 63 -0.11 2.42 3.15
N GLY A 64 1.18 2.39 3.49
CA GLY A 64 1.73 3.17 4.59
C GLY A 64 1.61 4.67 4.36
N SER A 65 1.89 5.13 3.14
CA SER A 65 1.75 6.55 2.78
C SER A 65 0.29 7.02 2.86
N LEU A 66 -0.65 6.20 2.39
CA LEU A 66 -2.09 6.44 2.51
C LEU A 66 -2.51 6.62 3.96
N MET A 67 -2.14 5.67 4.82
CA MET A 67 -2.44 5.72 6.26
C MET A 67 -1.84 6.97 6.92
N ALA A 68 -0.59 7.29 6.61
CA ALA A 68 0.09 8.45 7.18
C ALA A 68 -0.63 9.76 6.84
N ILE A 69 -1.06 9.94 5.58
CA ILE A 69 -1.70 11.17 5.19
C ILE A 69 -3.11 11.28 5.80
N ILE A 70 -3.88 10.18 5.86
CA ILE A 70 -5.17 10.14 6.58
C ILE A 70 -4.96 10.53 8.05
N MET A 71 -3.94 9.99 8.70
CA MET A 71 -3.60 10.33 10.09
C MET A 71 -3.27 11.81 10.25
N HIS A 72 -2.52 12.40 9.31
CA HIS A 72 -2.24 13.84 9.32
C HIS A 72 -3.51 14.68 9.18
N ILE A 73 -4.42 14.32 8.27
CA ILE A 73 -5.70 15.02 8.10
C ILE A 73 -6.54 14.95 9.38
N VAL A 74 -6.72 13.75 9.95
CA VAL A 74 -7.46 13.56 11.20
C VAL A 74 -6.82 14.34 12.35
N GLY A 75 -5.49 14.33 12.44
CA GLY A 75 -4.73 15.07 13.44
C GLY A 75 -4.95 16.58 13.36
N GLN A 76 -4.93 17.14 12.14
CA GLN A 76 -5.19 18.55 11.90
C GLN A 76 -6.65 18.94 12.21
N PHE A 77 -7.63 18.09 11.87
CA PHE A 77 -9.03 18.32 12.29
C PHE A 77 -9.20 18.32 13.81
N ARG A 78 -8.52 17.39 14.50
CA ARG A 78 -8.51 17.36 15.96
C ARG A 78 -7.86 18.61 16.55
N LEU A 79 -6.78 19.11 15.94
CA LEU A 79 -6.13 20.35 16.35
C LEU A 79 -7.07 21.55 16.24
N ILE A 80 -7.79 21.70 15.12
CA ILE A 80 -8.81 22.74 14.95
C ILE A 80 -9.88 22.62 16.04
N SER A 81 -10.36 21.40 16.29
CA SER A 81 -11.40 21.14 17.30
C SER A 81 -10.96 21.55 18.70
N VAL A 82 -9.70 21.32 19.07
CA VAL A 82 -9.15 21.75 20.37
C VAL A 82 -9.01 23.26 20.43
N ARG A 83 -8.53 23.91 19.36
CA ARG A 83 -8.44 25.39 19.30
C ARG A 83 -9.81 26.05 19.43
N LEU A 84 -10.83 25.54 18.73
CA LEU A 84 -12.19 26.04 18.84
C LEU A 84 -12.78 25.88 20.25
N LYS A 85 -12.54 24.74 20.92
CA LYS A 85 -12.95 24.55 22.32
C LYS A 85 -12.26 25.54 23.25
N PHE A 86 -10.97 25.78 23.05
CA PHE A 86 -10.21 26.76 23.83
C PHE A 86 -10.76 28.19 23.64
N ILE A 87 -11.04 28.59 22.39
CA ILE A 87 -11.65 29.89 22.08
C ILE A 87 -13.02 30.00 22.75
N GLY A 88 -13.86 28.95 22.66
CA GLY A 88 -15.17 28.92 23.30
C GLY A 88 -15.11 29.06 24.82
N SER A 89 -14.17 28.39 25.49
CA SER A 89 -13.96 28.55 26.93
C SER A 89 -13.43 29.94 27.30
N ALA A 90 -12.54 30.51 26.50
CA ALA A 90 -11.98 31.84 26.74
C ALA A 90 -13.01 32.97 26.56
N LEU A 91 -14.03 32.76 25.73
CA LEU A 91 -15.16 33.69 25.57
C LEU A 91 -16.14 33.66 26.75
N LEU A 92 -16.24 32.54 27.47
CA LEU A 92 -17.14 32.36 28.61
C LEU A 92 -16.53 32.80 29.95
N ASP A 93 -15.21 32.95 30.02
CA ASP A 93 -14.47 33.33 31.23
C ASP A 93 -13.94 34.76 31.10
N GLU A 94 -14.60 35.72 31.77
CA GLU A 94 -14.24 37.16 31.74
C GLU A 94 -12.80 37.44 32.24
N THR A 95 -12.17 36.49 32.94
CA THR A 95 -10.82 36.66 33.52
C THR A 95 -9.67 36.40 32.54
N MET A 96 -9.91 35.74 31.41
CA MET A 96 -8.88 35.40 30.42
C MET A 96 -8.60 36.49 29.37
N ALA A 97 -9.27 37.64 29.47
CA ALA A 97 -9.16 38.80 28.57
C ALA A 97 -7.77 39.51 28.56
N ILE A 98 -6.76 38.95 29.24
CA ILE A 98 -5.45 39.58 29.50
C ILE A 98 -4.48 39.50 28.30
N LYS A 99 -4.75 38.67 27.29
CA LYS A 99 -3.97 38.65 26.04
C LYS A 99 -4.73 39.38 24.94
N LYS A 100 -4.01 40.07 24.02
CA LYS A 100 -4.53 40.51 22.70
C LYS A 100 -5.09 39.31 21.94
N PHE A 101 -6.27 38.86 22.32
CA PHE A 101 -6.94 37.70 21.79
C PHE A 101 -8.17 38.25 21.08
N ASP A 102 -8.10 38.27 19.76
CA ASP A 102 -9.25 38.54 18.93
C ASP A 102 -9.91 37.19 18.60
N PRO A 103 -10.98 36.80 19.31
CA PRO A 103 -11.67 35.54 19.07
C PRO A 103 -12.23 35.46 17.65
N GLY A 104 -12.57 36.59 17.03
CA GLY A 104 -13.05 36.64 15.64
C GLY A 104 -11.95 36.26 14.66
N ALA A 105 -10.74 36.79 14.84
CA ALA A 105 -9.59 36.46 14.01
C ALA A 105 -9.18 34.99 14.15
N GLU A 106 -9.14 34.45 15.37
CA GLU A 106 -8.76 33.05 15.62
C GLU A 106 -9.79 32.05 15.05
N ILE A 107 -11.09 32.37 15.13
CA ILE A 107 -12.15 31.57 14.50
C ILE A 107 -12.01 31.64 12.98
N GLN A 108 -11.77 32.83 12.41
CA GLN A 108 -11.56 32.99 10.98
C GLN A 108 -10.38 32.13 10.49
N ASP A 109 -9.28 32.10 11.23
CA ASP A 109 -8.13 31.26 10.90
C ASP A 109 -8.42 29.77 11.04
N CYS A 110 -9.21 29.36 12.03
CA CYS A 110 -9.68 27.98 12.16
C CYS A 110 -10.54 27.56 10.96
N VAL A 111 -11.44 28.42 10.48
CA VAL A 111 -12.30 28.16 9.30
C VAL A 111 -11.45 28.05 8.04
N LYS A 112 -10.52 28.99 7.80
CA LYS A 112 -9.60 28.93 6.65
C LYS A 112 -8.74 27.66 6.66
N HIS A 113 -8.28 27.24 7.84
CA HIS A 113 -7.51 26.00 7.98
C HIS A 113 -8.37 24.76 7.72
N HIS A 114 -9.62 24.76 8.18
CA HIS A 114 -10.59 23.70 7.92
C HIS A 114 -10.90 23.55 6.42
N GLU A 115 -11.16 24.67 5.73
CA GLU A 115 -11.39 24.68 4.28
C GLU A 115 -10.18 24.16 3.50
N ARG A 116 -8.96 24.55 3.91
CA ARG A 116 -7.72 24.04 3.31
C ARG A 116 -7.62 22.52 3.49
N MET A 117 -7.92 22.02 4.68
CA MET A 117 -7.89 20.59 4.98
C MET A 117 -8.90 19.80 4.14
N LEU A 118 -10.13 20.31 3.98
CA LEU A 118 -11.13 19.71 3.10
C LEU A 118 -10.66 19.67 1.65
N ARG A 119 -10.03 20.75 1.16
CA ARG A 119 -9.48 20.76 -0.21
C ARG A 119 -8.39 19.70 -0.42
N ILE A 120 -7.50 19.55 0.55
CA ILE A 120 -6.45 18.51 0.51
C ILE A 120 -7.09 17.12 0.54
N ALA A 121 -8.10 16.91 1.39
CA ALA A 121 -8.82 15.64 1.47
C ALA A 121 -9.53 15.28 0.15
N ASP A 122 -10.09 16.27 -0.55
CA ASP A 122 -10.74 16.08 -1.85
C ASP A 122 -9.73 15.74 -2.97
N GLU A 123 -8.61 16.46 -3.03
CA GLU A 123 -7.51 16.17 -3.95
C GLU A 123 -6.96 14.75 -3.72
N MET A 124 -6.78 14.37 -2.46
CA MET A 124 -6.42 13.01 -2.09
C MET A 124 -7.45 11.97 -2.48
N ASN A 125 -8.73 12.23 -2.26
CA ASN A 125 -9.79 11.31 -2.64
C ASN A 125 -9.82 11.10 -4.17
N SER A 126 -9.54 12.14 -4.95
CA SER A 126 -9.41 12.02 -6.41
C SER A 126 -8.20 11.17 -6.83
N LEU A 127 -7.07 11.28 -6.13
CA LEU A 127 -5.86 10.51 -6.43
C LEU A 127 -5.94 9.05 -5.94
N PHE A 128 -6.41 8.86 -4.72
CA PHE A 128 -6.40 7.57 -4.03
C PHE A 128 -7.68 6.77 -4.20
N GLY A 129 -8.80 7.42 -4.54
CA GLY A 129 -10.06 6.74 -4.84
C GLY A 129 -9.93 5.59 -5.84
N PRO A 130 -9.37 5.78 -7.04
CA PRO A 130 -9.16 4.69 -7.99
C PRO A 130 -8.16 3.63 -7.48
N ILE A 131 -7.17 4.04 -6.69
CA ILE A 131 -6.16 3.12 -6.11
C ILE A 131 -6.83 2.17 -5.11
N ILE A 132 -7.61 2.71 -4.18
CA ILE A 132 -8.36 1.92 -3.18
C ILE A 132 -9.35 0.99 -3.86
N LEU A 133 -10.03 1.46 -4.91
CA LEU A 133 -10.94 0.62 -5.70
C LEU A 133 -10.20 -0.54 -6.38
N GLY A 134 -9.03 -0.26 -6.96
CA GLY A 134 -8.16 -1.29 -7.54
C GLY A 134 -7.69 -2.32 -6.50
N GLN A 135 -7.29 -1.87 -5.31
CA GLN A 135 -6.90 -2.74 -4.20
C GLN A 135 -8.06 -3.63 -3.73
N LEU A 136 -9.28 -3.09 -3.63
CA LEU A 136 -10.46 -3.85 -3.24
C LEU A 136 -10.81 -4.95 -4.26
N MET A 137 -10.74 -4.60 -5.56
CA MET A 137 -10.95 -5.58 -6.63
C MET A 137 -9.88 -6.67 -6.60
N LEU A 138 -8.60 -6.30 -6.48
CA LEU A 138 -7.49 -7.26 -6.41
C LEU A 138 -7.66 -8.21 -5.22
N ALA A 139 -7.91 -7.68 -4.02
CA ALA A 139 -8.12 -8.47 -2.81
C ALA A 139 -9.30 -9.43 -2.95
N SER A 140 -10.40 -9.00 -3.60
CA SER A 140 -11.55 -9.88 -3.84
C SER A 140 -11.19 -11.08 -4.72
N VAL A 141 -10.42 -10.87 -5.79
CA VAL A 141 -9.97 -11.93 -6.68
C VAL A 141 -9.02 -12.88 -5.95
N GLU A 142 -8.07 -12.35 -5.18
CA GLU A 142 -7.14 -13.14 -4.37
C GLU A 142 -7.87 -14.02 -3.36
N ILE A 143 -8.88 -13.48 -2.67
CA ILE A 143 -9.72 -14.23 -1.72
C ILE A 143 -10.48 -15.34 -2.44
N CYS A 144 -11.08 -15.05 -3.61
CA CYS A 144 -11.78 -16.06 -4.40
C CYS A 144 -10.86 -17.18 -4.90
N LEU A 145 -9.63 -16.86 -5.30
CA LEU A 145 -8.63 -17.85 -5.74
C LEU A 145 -8.11 -18.68 -4.57
N ASN A 146 -7.88 -18.08 -3.40
CA ASN A 146 -7.45 -18.80 -2.20
C ASN A 146 -8.55 -19.66 -1.57
N GLY A 147 -9.83 -19.32 -1.81
CA GLY A 147 -10.98 -20.04 -1.27
C GLY A 147 -11.43 -21.25 -2.09
N TYR A 148 -10.87 -21.46 -3.29
CA TYR A 148 -11.14 -22.58 -4.19
C TYR A 148 -10.03 -23.62 -4.12
#